data_AF-A0A382TC18-F1
#
_entry.id   AF-A0A382TC18-F1
#
_cell.length_a   1.000
_cell.length_b   1.000
_cell.length_c   1.000
_cell.angle_alpha   90.00
_cell.angle_beta   90.00
_cell.angle_gamma   90.00
#
_symmetry.space_group_name_H-M   'P 1'
#
loop_
_entity.id
_entity.type
_entity.pdbx_description
1 polymer ?
#
loop_
_entity_poly.entity_id
_entity_poly.type
_entity_poly.pdbx_seq_one_letter_code
_entity_poly.pdbx_strand_id
1 'polypeptide(L)'
;CDQIRPQALYGATKVWGEALGRHFSDEYGMSVICVRIGSVRKENRPMRVRENAIYLGHRDISQMLHRCIDADAAIDYEVVFAVSDNKWNYRDISRSKEILGYIPEDSADTKLCELP
;
A
#
# COMPACT_ATOMS: atom_id res chain seq x y z
N CYS A 1 5.54 5.67 19.38
CA CYS A 1 5.84 4.81 18.22
C CYS A 1 4.81 3.70 18.14
N ASP A 2 3.98 3.70 17.11
CA ASP A 2 3.11 2.56 16.84
C ASP A 2 3.95 1.30 16.66
N GLN A 3 3.53 0.23 17.34
CA GLN A 3 4.24 -1.03 17.31
C GLN A 3 3.94 -1.78 16.01
N ILE A 4 4.98 -2.14 15.25
CA ILE A 4 4.82 -2.98 14.05
C ILE A 4 4.50 -4.42 14.47
N ARG A 5 3.36 -4.94 14.00
CA ARG A 5 2.83 -6.29 14.36
C ARG A 5 2.62 -7.14 13.10
N PRO A 6 3.69 -7.70 12.49
CA PRO A 6 3.56 -8.51 11.29
C PRO A 6 2.86 -9.83 11.61
N GLN A 7 1.94 -10.23 10.75
CA GLN A 7 1.37 -11.58 10.79
C GLN A 7 2.23 -12.51 9.93
N ALA A 8 2.70 -13.61 10.52
CA ALA A 8 3.57 -14.62 9.91
C ALA A 8 4.98 -14.14 9.48
N LEU A 9 5.84 -15.10 9.14
CA LEU A 9 7.22 -14.85 8.71
C LEU A 9 7.31 -13.96 7.47
N TYR A 10 6.40 -14.16 6.50
CA TYR A 10 6.34 -13.31 5.31
C TYR A 10 6.22 -11.82 5.68
N GLY A 11 5.29 -11.47 6.58
CA GLY A 11 5.14 -10.10 7.05
C GLY A 11 6.40 -9.57 7.72
N ALA A 12 7.06 -10.40 8.54
CA ALA A 12 8.31 -10.02 9.20
C ALA A 12 9.44 -9.73 8.19
N THR A 13 9.55 -10.50 7.11
CA THR A 13 10.54 -10.23 6.05
C THR A 13 10.29 -8.91 5.33
N LYS A 14 9.04 -8.47 5.19
CA LYS A 14 8.71 -7.16 4.60
C LYS A 14 9.07 -6.00 5.53
N VAL A 15 8.87 -6.17 6.84
CA VAL A 15 9.34 -5.20 7.85
C VAL A 15 10.86 -5.09 7.86
N TRP A 16 11.56 -6.21 7.72
CA TRP A 16 13.02 -6.20 7.52
C TRP A 16 13.41 -5.44 6.25
N GLY A 17 12.70 -5.63 5.14
CA GLY A 17 12.92 -4.88 3.90
C GLY A 17 12.72 -3.37 4.05
N GLU A 18 11.69 -2.94 4.79
CA GLU A 18 11.47 -1.52 5.14
C GLU A 18 12.68 -0.96 5.92
N ALA A 19 13.13 -1.66 6.96
CA ALA A 19 14.30 -1.24 7.75
C ALA A 19 15.59 -1.21 6.92
N LEU A 20 15.76 -2.16 6.00
CA LEU A 20 16.90 -2.17 5.07
C LEU A 20 16.85 -0.97 4.13
N GLY A 21 15.68 -0.69 3.54
CA GLY A 21 15.48 0.48 2.71
C GLY A 21 15.80 1.78 3.43
N ARG A 22 15.39 1.90 4.70
CA ARG A 22 15.72 3.04 5.55
C ARG A 22 17.22 3.21 5.74
N HIS A 23 17.93 2.14 6.06
CA HIS A 23 19.39 2.20 6.21
C HIS A 23 20.07 2.68 4.92
N PHE A 24 19.65 2.17 3.77
CA PHE A 24 20.25 2.58 2.51
C PHE A 24 19.95 4.04 2.13
N SER A 25 18.76 4.52 2.50
CA SER A 25 18.40 5.92 2.35
C SER A 25 19.28 6.82 3.21
N ASP A 26 19.39 6.52 4.51
CA ASP A 26 20.19 7.31 5.46
C ASP A 26 21.69 7.31 5.13
N GLU A 27 22.24 6.15 4.75
CA GLU A 27 23.69 5.98 4.56
C GLU A 27 24.17 6.38 3.15
N TYR A 28 23.36 6.13 2.12
CA TYR A 28 23.77 6.30 0.73
C TYR A 28 22.95 7.33 -0.04
N GLY A 29 21.99 8.01 0.60
CA GLY A 29 21.12 9.00 -0.05
C GLY A 29 20.20 8.40 -1.12
N MET A 30 19.90 7.11 -1.04
CA MET A 30 19.00 6.46 -1.99
C MET A 30 17.53 6.76 -1.63
N SER A 31 16.77 7.28 -2.58
CA SER A 31 15.31 7.42 -2.43
C SER A 31 14.66 6.04 -2.35
N VAL A 32 13.89 5.78 -1.29
CA VAL A 32 13.18 4.51 -1.07
C VAL A 32 11.75 4.75 -0.59
N ILE A 33 10.79 4.39 -1.43
CA ILE A 33 9.36 4.42 -1.07
C ILE A 33 8.86 2.98 -0.87
N CYS A 34 8.54 2.64 0.37
CA CYS A 34 8.01 1.33 0.75
C CYS A 34 6.49 1.31 0.64
N VAL A 35 5.94 0.59 -0.34
CA VAL A 35 4.49 0.48 -0.53
C VAL A 35 3.94 -0.77 0.18
N ARG A 36 3.12 -0.55 1.21
CA ARG A 36 2.34 -1.59 1.88
C ARG A 36 1.06 -1.87 1.09
N ILE A 37 1.20 -2.79 0.15
CA ILE A 37 0.15 -3.22 -0.78
C ILE A 37 -0.98 -3.95 -0.05
N GLY A 38 -2.23 -3.57 -0.35
CA GLY A 38 -3.43 -4.30 0.04
C GLY A 38 -3.58 -5.66 -0.66
N SER A 39 -4.82 -6.04 -0.98
CA SER A 39 -5.16 -7.30 -1.63
C SER A 39 -5.35 -7.10 -3.12
N VAL A 40 -4.32 -7.42 -3.90
CA VAL A 40 -4.39 -7.50 -5.36
C VAL A 40 -4.68 -8.95 -5.76
N ARG A 41 -5.77 -9.16 -6.50
CA ARG A 41 -6.23 -10.49 -6.97
C ARG A 41 -6.25 -10.54 -8.49
N LYS A 42 -6.04 -11.72 -9.08
CA LYS A 42 -6.12 -11.91 -10.54
C LYS A 42 -7.49 -11.53 -11.08
N GLU A 43 -8.54 -11.83 -10.32
CA GLU A 43 -9.93 -11.60 -10.65
C GLU A 43 -10.34 -10.13 -10.58
N ASN A 44 -9.43 -9.24 -10.13
CA ASN A 44 -9.67 -7.81 -9.92
C ASN A 44 -10.96 -7.52 -9.12
N ARG A 45 -11.15 -8.32 -8.06
CA ARG A 45 -12.22 -8.21 -7.07
C ARG A 45 -11.83 -8.93 -5.77
N PRO A 46 -12.44 -8.58 -4.62
CA PRO A 46 -12.32 -9.36 -3.39
C PRO A 46 -12.77 -10.81 -3.58
N MET A 47 -12.01 -11.77 -3.02
CA MET A 47 -12.35 -13.20 -3.05
C MET A 47 -12.72 -13.75 -1.67
N ARG A 48 -12.54 -12.95 -0.62
CA ARG A 48 -12.91 -13.25 0.77
C ARG A 48 -13.46 -11.99 1.40
N VAL A 49 -14.41 -12.12 2.33
CA VAL A 49 -15.05 -10.95 2.98
C VAL A 49 -14.04 -9.96 3.58
N ARG A 50 -12.97 -10.46 4.22
CA ARG A 50 -11.90 -9.61 4.79
C ARG A 50 -11.17 -8.76 3.73
N GLU A 51 -11.19 -9.18 2.48
CA GLU A 51 -10.53 -8.48 1.37
C GLU A 51 -11.32 -7.26 0.93
N ASN A 52 -12.62 -7.15 1.24
CA ASN A 52 -13.40 -5.96 0.92
C ASN A 52 -12.79 -4.68 1.53
N ALA A 53 -12.22 -4.77 2.75
CA ALA A 53 -11.59 -3.64 3.42
C ALA A 53 -10.22 -3.24 2.83
N ILE A 54 -9.49 -4.20 2.26
CA ILE A 54 -8.11 -4.00 1.81
C ILE A 54 -7.93 -4.23 0.31
N TYR A 55 -9.01 -4.31 -0.45
CA TYR A 55 -8.98 -4.49 -1.89
C TYR A 55 -8.12 -3.40 -2.53
N LEU A 56 -7.32 -3.80 -3.50
CA LEU A 56 -6.57 -2.90 -4.34
C LEU A 56 -6.75 -3.35 -5.78
N GLY A 57 -7.47 -2.53 -6.55
CA GLY A 57 -7.71 -2.77 -7.97
C GLY A 57 -6.45 -2.61 -8.81
N HIS A 58 -6.46 -3.24 -9.99
CA HIS A 58 -5.31 -3.21 -10.92
C HIS A 58 -4.96 -1.79 -11.38
N ARG A 59 -5.97 -0.94 -11.61
CA ARG A 59 -5.77 0.47 -11.98
C ARG A 59 -5.08 1.22 -10.84
N ASP A 60 -5.56 1.04 -9.62
CA ASP A 60 -5.06 1.74 -8.45
C ASP A 60 -3.62 1.32 -8.06
N ILE A 61 -3.27 0.02 -8.15
CA ILE A 61 -1.86 -0.39 -7.92
C ILE A 61 -0.95 0.17 -9.01
N SER A 62 -1.38 0.19 -10.27
CA SER A 62 -0.60 0.79 -11.35
C SER A 62 -0.40 2.29 -11.11
N GLN A 63 -1.48 3.00 -10.73
CA GLN A 63 -1.43 4.41 -10.39
C GLN A 63 -0.44 4.65 -9.25
N MET A 64 -0.53 3.90 -8.15
CA MET A 64 0.40 4.02 -7.01
C MET A 64 1.86 3.86 -7.43
N LEU A 65 2.17 2.83 -8.22
CA LEU A 65 3.55 2.59 -8.66
C LEU A 65 4.05 3.68 -9.61
N HIS A 66 3.22 4.19 -10.52
CA HIS A 66 3.55 5.35 -11.34
C HIS A 66 3.83 6.59 -10.48
N ARG A 67 2.98 6.87 -9.48
CA ARG A 67 3.20 7.98 -8.55
C ARG A 67 4.49 7.85 -7.75
N CYS A 68 4.91 6.63 -7.39
CA CYS A 68 6.19 6.42 -6.72
C CYS A 68 7.38 6.69 -7.65
N ILE A 69 7.26 6.38 -8.95
CA ILE A 69 8.31 6.65 -9.95
C ILE A 69 8.42 8.16 -10.22
N ASP A 70 7.27 8.84 -10.33
CA ASP A 70 7.18 10.27 -10.61
C ASP A 70 7.25 11.14 -9.33
N ALA A 71 7.57 10.52 -8.19
CA ALA A 71 7.61 11.19 -6.89
C ALA A 71 8.68 12.29 -6.86
N ASP A 72 8.49 13.28 -5.99
CA ASP A 72 9.49 14.33 -5.80
C ASP A 72 10.83 13.73 -5.38
N ALA A 73 11.91 14.15 -6.04
CA ALA A 73 13.27 13.71 -5.75
C ALA A 73 13.74 14.07 -4.33
N ALA A 74 13.04 14.99 -3.64
CA ALA A 74 13.26 15.31 -2.24
C ALA A 74 12.75 14.24 -1.25
N ILE A 75 12.04 13.21 -1.72
CA ILE A 75 11.60 12.11 -0.86
C ILE A 75 12.74 11.11 -0.68
N ASP A 76 13.37 11.15 0.50
CA ASP A 76 14.44 10.21 0.86
C ASP A 76 13.89 8.82 1.25
N TYR A 77 13.01 8.76 2.25
CA TYR A 77 12.43 7.50 2.73
C TYR A 77 11.01 7.67 3.21
N GLU A 78 10.09 6.86 2.68
CA GLU A 78 8.68 6.87 3.10
C GLU A 78 8.06 5.48 3.14
N VAL A 79 7.06 5.30 4.01
CA VAL A 79 6.23 4.09 4.06
C VAL A 79 4.78 4.49 3.87
N VAL A 80 4.17 3.99 2.80
CA VAL A 80 2.80 4.36 2.41
C VAL A 80 1.92 3.12 2.29
N PHE A 81 0.61 3.29 2.53
CA PHE A 81 -0.37 2.25 2.25
C PHE A 81 -0.99 2.43 0.87
N ALA A 82 -1.25 1.31 0.19
CA ALA A 82 -1.97 1.29 -1.08
C ALA A 82 -3.19 0.37 -0.97
N VAL A 83 -4.36 0.99 -1.00
CA VAL A 83 -5.68 0.35 -1.11
C VAL A 83 -6.56 1.21 -2.01
N SER A 84 -7.58 0.61 -2.60
CA SER A 84 -8.66 1.30 -3.31
C SER A 84 -9.56 2.07 -2.34
N ASP A 85 -10.52 2.86 -2.85
CA ASP A 85 -11.44 3.68 -2.04
C ASP A 85 -12.56 2.82 -1.42
N ASN A 86 -12.15 1.86 -0.58
CA ASN A 86 -13.06 0.89 0.03
C ASN A 86 -13.75 1.50 1.25
N LYS A 87 -15.08 1.42 1.33
CA LYS A 87 -15.87 1.91 2.49
C LYS A 87 -15.38 1.41 3.85
N TRP A 88 -14.90 0.15 3.92
CA TRP A 88 -14.49 -0.50 5.17
C TRP A 88 -12.98 -0.47 5.41
N ASN A 89 -12.25 0.38 4.68
CA ASN A 89 -10.81 0.51 4.81
C ASN A 89 -10.40 0.92 6.24
N TYR A 90 -9.38 0.25 6.77
CA TYR A 90 -8.74 0.55 8.06
C TYR A 90 -7.27 0.95 7.92
N ARG A 91 -6.77 1.09 6.68
CA ARG A 91 -5.41 1.55 6.36
C ARG A 91 -5.45 3.04 6.08
N ASP A 92 -4.67 3.82 6.82
CA ASP A 92 -4.56 5.24 6.55
C ASP A 92 -3.76 5.50 5.27
N ILE A 93 -4.41 6.07 4.26
CA ILE A 93 -3.81 6.47 2.97
C ILE A 93 -3.64 7.99 2.86
N SER A 94 -3.84 8.74 3.94
CA SER A 94 -3.66 10.21 3.96
C SER A 94 -2.26 10.60 3.53
N ARG A 95 -1.23 9.90 4.05
CA ARG A 95 0.16 10.12 3.65
C ARG A 95 0.36 9.86 2.16
N SER A 96 -0.17 8.76 1.63
CA SER A 96 -0.10 8.46 0.19
C SER A 96 -0.74 9.55 -0.67
N LYS A 97 -1.86 10.12 -0.23
CA LYS A 97 -2.51 11.27 -0.89
C LYS A 97 -1.64 12.52 -0.85
N GLU A 98 -1.08 12.83 0.31
CA GLU A 98 -0.28 14.04 0.57
C GLU A 98 1.02 14.06 -0.23
N ILE A 99 1.83 13.00 -0.15
CA ILE A 99 3.19 13.01 -0.70
C ILE A 99 3.29 12.47 -2.12
N LEU A 100 2.34 11.64 -2.56
CA LEU A 100 2.36 11.01 -3.88
C LEU A 100 1.20 11.46 -4.78
N GLY A 101 0.24 12.25 -4.27
CA GLY A 101 -0.96 12.59 -5.03
C GLY A 101 -1.79 11.36 -5.41
N TYR A 102 -1.73 10.29 -4.61
CA TYR A 102 -2.44 9.04 -4.86
C TYR A 102 -3.94 9.22 -4.61
N ILE A 103 -4.76 9.06 -5.65
CA ILE A 103 -6.22 9.20 -5.58
C ILE A 103 -6.81 7.91 -6.14
N PRO A 104 -7.18 6.94 -5.28
CA PRO A 104 -7.75 5.68 -5.75
C PRO A 104 -9.07 5.92 -6.49
N GLU A 105 -9.28 5.16 -7.56
CA GLU A 105 -10.43 5.27 -8.44
C GLU A 105 -11.30 4.01 -8.43
N ASP A 106 -10.77 2.87 -7.98
CA ASP A 106 -11.54 1.65 -7.77
C ASP A 106 -12.11 1.60 -6.34
N SER A 107 -13.11 0.73 -6.13
CA SER A 107 -13.63 0.41 -4.80
C SER A 107 -14.19 -1.01 -4.77
N ALA A 108 -13.94 -1.73 -3.67
CA ALA A 108 -14.55 -3.03 -3.39
C ALA A 108 -16.07 -2.99 -3.34
N ASP A 109 -16.66 -1.83 -3.04
CA ASP A 109 -18.10 -1.67 -2.83
C ASP A 109 -18.91 -1.96 -4.10
N THR A 110 -18.28 -1.85 -5.27
CA THR A 110 -18.88 -2.20 -6.57
C THR A 110 -18.92 -3.70 -6.84
N LYS A 111 -18.15 -4.51 -6.11
CA LYS A 111 -17.92 -5.94 -6.34
C LYS A 111 -17.66 -6.68 -5.02
N LEU A 112 -18.52 -6.46 -4.02
CA LEU A 112 -18.32 -7.03 -2.69
C LEU A 112 -18.26 -8.57 -2.75
N CYS A 113 -17.34 -9.15 -1.98
CA CYS A 113 -17.43 -10.55 -1.61
C CYS A 113 -18.40 -10.66 -0.42
N GLU A 114 -19.47 -11.41 -0.61
CA GLU A 114 -20.45 -11.72 0.45
C GLU A 114 -20.09 -13.04 1.15
N LEU A 115 -20.68 -13.27 2.32
CA LEU A 115 -20.64 -14.59 2.94
C LEU A 115 -21.51 -15.55 2.11
N PRO A 116 -21.13 -16.84 1.99
CA PRO A 116 -22.01 -17.84 1.40
C PRO A 116 -23.33 -17.98 2.16
#